data_AF-A0A482W5U1-F1
#
_entry.id   AF-A0A482W5U1-F1
#
_cell.length_a   1.000
_cell.length_b   1.000
_cell.length_c   1.000
_cell.angle_alpha   90.00
_cell.angle_beta   90.00
_cell.angle_gamma   90.00
#
_symmetry.space_group_name_H-M   'P 1'
#
loop_
_entity.id
_entity.type
_entity.pdbx_description
1 polymer ?
#
loop_
_entity_poly.entity_id
_entity_poly.type
_entity_poly.pdbx_seq_one_letter_code
_entity_poly.pdbx_strand_id
1 'polypeptide(L)'
;MTDKKKLLLLFDRPQEPSFMVKGDKYVFDVPNNSLPEKYKPIGVQLFNKFGEDASERIPVKEISPPNLDDILELGRHENFSLFVPKHRRISGKLIRIFLAAKDVDDLLATAVYVRDRVNPYLFNYTFSVALLHRSDTQNLDLPSFIHTFPDKYIDSQVFAIAREEANIVPEGNR
;
A
#
# COMPACT_ATOMS: atom_id res chain seq x y z
N MET A 1 -12.42 3.63 -16.07
CA MET A 1 -11.58 4.59 -15.36
C MET A 1 -11.74 4.32 -13.88
N THR A 2 -10.65 3.99 -13.18
CA THR A 2 -10.68 3.71 -11.75
C THR A 2 -11.13 4.95 -10.97
N ASP A 3 -12.03 4.76 -10.00
CA ASP A 3 -12.35 5.80 -9.03
C ASP A 3 -11.08 6.12 -8.21
N LYS A 4 -10.59 7.35 -8.31
CA LYS A 4 -9.40 7.83 -7.58
C LYS A 4 -9.47 7.60 -6.06
N LYS A 5 -10.67 7.47 -5.47
CA LYS A 5 -10.82 7.12 -4.05
C LYS A 5 -10.25 5.74 -3.72
N LYS A 6 -10.20 4.81 -4.69
CA LYS A 6 -9.61 3.48 -4.54
C LYS A 6 -8.11 3.52 -4.28
N LEU A 7 -7.42 4.61 -4.64
CA LEU A 7 -6.02 4.83 -4.28
C LEU A 7 -5.83 4.88 -2.76
N LEU A 8 -6.84 5.35 -2.01
CA LEU A 8 -6.76 5.48 -0.55
C LEU A 8 -6.70 4.13 0.16
N LEU A 9 -7.19 3.06 -0.46
CA LEU A 9 -7.11 1.69 0.07
C LEU A 9 -5.67 1.19 0.19
N LEU A 10 -4.72 1.79 -0.54
CA LEU A 10 -3.30 1.43 -0.45
C LEU A 10 -2.65 1.90 0.86
N PHE A 11 -3.30 2.81 1.60
CA PHE A 11 -2.89 3.22 2.95
C PHE A 11 -3.40 2.29 4.05
N ASP A 12 -4.35 1.41 3.72
CA ASP A 12 -4.87 0.44 4.67
C ASP A 12 -3.87 -0.70 4.89
N ARG A 13 -3.73 -1.11 6.15
CA ARG A 13 -2.85 -2.19 6.64
C ARG A 13 -1.52 -2.26 5.87
N PRO A 14 -0.60 -1.32 6.11
CA PRO A 14 0.56 -1.06 5.25
C PRO A 14 1.55 -2.22 5.19
N GLN A 15 1.52 -3.11 6.18
CA GLN A 15 2.37 -4.30 6.19
C GLN A 15 1.77 -5.50 5.47
N GLU A 16 0.45 -5.56 5.31
CA GLU A 16 -0.23 -6.63 4.58
C GLU A 16 -0.13 -6.40 3.07
N PRO A 17 0.14 -7.43 2.26
CA PRO A 17 0.18 -7.33 0.79
C PRO A 17 -1.08 -6.70 0.18
N SER A 18 -0.95 -6.12 -1.01
CA SER A 18 -2.05 -5.41 -1.69
C SER A 18 -3.13 -6.36 -2.22
N PHE A 19 -2.81 -7.62 -2.49
CA PHE A 19 -3.77 -8.63 -2.95
C PHE A 19 -4.63 -9.24 -1.82
N MET A 20 -4.44 -8.80 -0.57
CA MET A 20 -5.36 -9.11 0.52
C MET A 20 -6.52 -8.10 0.56
N VAL A 21 -7.59 -8.44 1.27
CA VAL A 21 -8.73 -7.55 1.49
C VAL A 21 -8.26 -6.23 2.13
N LYS A 22 -8.72 -5.10 1.58
CA LYS A 22 -8.49 -3.73 2.06
C LYS A 22 -9.81 -3.05 2.40
N GLY A 23 -9.78 -2.26 3.46
CA GLY A 23 -11.00 -1.85 4.15
C GLY A 23 -11.81 -3.10 4.52
N ASP A 24 -13.11 -3.05 4.28
CA ASP A 24 -14.01 -4.13 4.69
C ASP A 24 -14.32 -5.14 3.57
N LYS A 25 -14.04 -4.80 2.30
CA LYS A 25 -14.58 -5.57 1.17
C LYS A 25 -13.81 -5.51 -0.15
N TYR A 26 -12.73 -4.75 -0.24
CA TYR A 26 -12.05 -4.51 -1.52
C TYR A 26 -10.85 -5.44 -1.69
N VAL A 27 -10.66 -6.00 -2.88
CA VAL A 27 -9.42 -6.70 -3.25
C VAL A 27 -8.88 -6.18 -4.56
N PHE A 28 -7.57 -5.98 -4.64
CA PHE A 28 -6.90 -5.63 -5.89
C PHE A 28 -6.65 -6.90 -6.70
N ASP A 29 -7.16 -6.95 -7.93
CA ASP A 29 -6.91 -8.03 -8.87
C ASP A 29 -5.55 -7.78 -9.54
N VAL A 30 -4.49 -8.23 -8.85
CA VAL A 30 -3.10 -7.97 -9.23
C VAL A 30 -2.63 -9.00 -10.25
N PRO A 31 -2.12 -8.60 -11.41
CA PRO A 31 -1.57 -9.56 -12.38
C PRO A 31 -0.42 -10.39 -11.77
N ASN A 32 -0.31 -11.66 -12.15
CA ASN A 32 0.70 -12.57 -11.59
C ASN A 32 2.15 -12.08 -11.81
N ASN A 33 2.40 -11.36 -12.91
CA ASN A 33 3.70 -10.75 -13.20
C ASN A 33 4.08 -9.64 -12.20
N SER A 34 3.09 -9.03 -11.56
CA SER A 34 3.21 -7.89 -10.66
C SER A 34 3.31 -8.33 -9.19
N LEU A 35 3.03 -9.61 -8.90
CA LEU A 35 3.25 -10.18 -7.57
C LEU A 35 4.75 -10.22 -7.21
N PRO A 36 5.10 -10.01 -5.93
CA PRO A 36 6.45 -10.28 -5.44
C PRO A 36 6.89 -11.72 -5.74
N GLU A 37 8.18 -11.95 -6.01
CA GLU A 37 8.70 -13.28 -6.42
C GLU A 37 8.29 -14.42 -5.47
N LYS A 38 8.28 -14.15 -4.16
CA LYS A 38 7.88 -15.14 -3.13
C LYS A 38 6.43 -15.62 -3.24
N TYR A 39 5.55 -14.85 -3.90
CA TYR A 39 4.13 -15.16 -4.01
C TYR A 39 3.73 -15.64 -5.41
N LYS A 40 4.57 -15.44 -6.44
CA LYS A 40 4.27 -15.89 -7.81
C LYS A 40 3.94 -17.39 -7.92
N PRO A 41 4.64 -18.32 -7.24
CA PRO A 41 4.31 -19.75 -7.34
C PRO A 41 2.93 -20.11 -6.79
N ILE A 42 2.43 -19.32 -5.84
CA ILE A 42 1.16 -19.54 -5.14
C ILE A 42 0.11 -18.49 -5.48
N GLY A 43 0.32 -17.69 -6.53
CA GLY A 43 -0.53 -16.54 -6.88
C GLY A 43 -2.00 -16.94 -7.04
N VAL A 44 -2.27 -18.01 -7.80
CA VAL A 44 -3.64 -18.52 -8.02
C VAL A 44 -4.31 -18.93 -6.71
N GLN A 45 -3.58 -19.57 -5.79
CA GLN A 45 -4.13 -20.00 -4.51
C GLN A 45 -4.45 -18.80 -3.60
N LEU A 46 -3.59 -17.77 -3.62
CA LEU A 46 -3.81 -16.53 -2.87
C LEU A 46 -5.03 -15.77 -3.41
N PHE A 47 -5.19 -15.69 -4.73
CA PHE A 47 -6.36 -15.05 -5.33
C PHE A 47 -7.65 -15.79 -5.05
N ASN A 48 -7.64 -17.13 -5.05
CA ASN A 48 -8.84 -17.88 -4.68
C ASN A 48 -9.18 -17.65 -3.21
N LYS A 49 -8.19 -17.70 -2.31
CA LYS A 49 -8.40 -17.49 -0.87
C LYS A 49 -8.98 -16.11 -0.55
N PHE A 50 -8.34 -15.04 -1.01
CA PHE A 50 -8.74 -13.67 -0.65
C PHE A 50 -9.81 -13.08 -1.57
N GLY A 51 -10.01 -13.69 -2.75
CA GLY A 51 -11.03 -13.29 -3.70
C GLY A 51 -12.43 -13.80 -3.38
N GLU A 52 -12.57 -14.80 -2.50
CA GLU A 52 -13.85 -15.28 -1.96
C GLU A 52 -14.35 -14.38 -0.82
N ASP A 53 -13.45 -13.86 0.01
CA ASP A 53 -13.78 -12.99 1.14
C ASP A 53 -14.14 -11.55 0.71
N ALA A 54 -13.81 -11.16 -0.53
CA ALA A 54 -14.00 -9.79 -1.01
C ALA A 54 -15.32 -9.63 -1.79
N SER A 55 -16.09 -8.59 -1.44
CA SER A 55 -17.31 -8.24 -2.19
C SER A 55 -17.04 -7.44 -3.46
N GLU A 56 -15.92 -6.72 -3.54
CA GLU A 56 -15.59 -5.87 -4.70
C GLU A 56 -14.14 -6.07 -5.16
N ARG A 57 -13.97 -6.33 -6.47
CA ARG A 57 -12.66 -6.48 -7.11
C ARG A 57 -12.28 -5.21 -7.85
N ILE A 58 -11.05 -4.76 -7.64
CA ILE A 58 -10.48 -3.59 -8.31
C ILE A 58 -9.49 -4.10 -9.35
N PRO A 59 -9.80 -4.00 -10.66
CA PRO A 59 -8.90 -4.47 -11.71
C PRO A 59 -7.61 -3.64 -11.70
N VAL A 60 -6.46 -4.30 -11.65
CA VAL A 60 -5.16 -3.65 -11.80
C VAL A 60 -4.60 -4.00 -13.16
N LYS A 61 -4.35 -2.99 -14.00
CA LYS A 61 -3.77 -3.21 -15.31
C LYS A 61 -2.32 -3.67 -15.20
N GLU A 62 -1.87 -4.44 -16.18
CA GLU A 62 -0.45 -4.76 -16.31
C GLU A 62 0.35 -3.53 -16.72
N ILE A 63 1.55 -3.41 -16.14
CA ILE A 63 2.49 -2.32 -16.42
C ILE A 63 3.88 -2.88 -16.65
N SER A 64 4.71 -2.11 -17.35
CA SER A 64 6.16 -2.34 -17.33
C SER A 64 6.71 -1.97 -15.95
N PRO A 65 7.40 -2.88 -15.25
CA PRO A 65 7.96 -2.60 -13.93
C PRO A 65 8.84 -1.34 -13.93
N PRO A 66 8.62 -0.39 -13.02
CA PRO A 66 9.54 0.73 -12.85
C PRO A 66 10.87 0.22 -12.30
N ASN A 67 11.97 0.93 -12.60
CA ASN A 67 13.25 0.66 -11.95
C ASN A 67 13.17 1.07 -10.47
N LEU A 68 13.38 0.10 -9.57
CA LEU A 68 13.38 0.30 -8.12
C LEU A 68 14.74 0.02 -7.47
N ASP A 69 15.81 -0.22 -8.22
CA ASP A 69 17.08 -0.75 -7.71
C ASP A 69 17.63 0.06 -6.52
N ASP A 70 17.81 1.38 -6.69
CA ASP A 70 18.25 2.27 -5.61
C ASP A 70 17.26 2.36 -4.44
N ILE A 71 15.97 2.19 -4.73
CA ILE A 71 14.88 2.35 -3.75
C ILE A 71 14.83 1.13 -2.83
N LEU A 72 15.10 -0.07 -3.39
CA LEU A 72 15.14 -1.34 -2.68
C LEU A 72 16.38 -1.49 -1.78
N GLU A 73 17.34 -0.57 -1.87
CA GLU A 73 18.43 -0.50 -0.88
C GLU A 73 17.95 -0.16 0.54
N LEU A 74 16.74 0.40 0.70
CA LEU A 74 16.07 0.52 1.99
C LEU A 74 15.20 -0.72 2.20
N GLY A 75 15.61 -1.57 3.14
CA GLY A 75 14.90 -2.78 3.49
C GLY A 75 13.46 -2.50 3.94
N ARG A 76 12.57 -3.44 3.64
CA ARG A 76 11.13 -3.29 3.91
C ARG A 76 10.82 -3.06 5.39
N HIS A 77 11.65 -3.58 6.30
CA HIS A 77 11.46 -3.51 7.75
C HIS A 77 12.38 -2.49 8.43
N GLU A 78 13.15 -1.71 7.66
CA GLU A 78 14.02 -0.68 8.21
C GLU A 78 13.26 0.59 8.60
N ASN A 79 13.88 1.42 9.44
CA ASN A 79 13.34 2.73 9.76
C ASN A 79 13.53 3.72 8.61
N PHE A 80 12.50 4.52 8.35
CA PHE A 80 12.54 5.61 7.37
C PHE A 80 12.54 6.97 8.08
N SER A 81 13.33 7.91 7.55
CA SER A 81 13.42 9.28 8.07
C SER A 81 13.95 10.21 6.99
N LEU A 82 13.25 11.32 6.76
CA LEU A 82 13.66 12.37 5.82
C LEU A 82 14.89 13.14 6.29
N PHE A 83 15.36 12.97 7.53
CA PHE A 83 16.61 13.58 7.97
C PHE A 83 17.85 12.88 7.38
N VAL A 84 17.71 11.62 6.96
CA VAL A 84 18.78 10.85 6.33
C VAL A 84 18.88 11.22 4.84
N PRO A 85 20.05 11.69 4.34
CA PRO A 85 20.22 12.09 2.94
C PRO A 85 19.88 10.98 1.93
N LYS A 86 20.26 9.74 2.23
CA LYS A 86 19.92 8.56 1.42
C LYS A 86 18.42 8.41 1.26
N HIS A 87 17.66 8.51 2.36
CA HIS A 87 16.20 8.40 2.36
C HIS A 87 15.55 9.50 1.53
N ARG A 88 15.99 10.75 1.65
CA ARG A 88 15.50 11.85 0.80
C ARG A 88 15.72 11.57 -0.69
N ARG A 89 16.90 11.09 -1.05
CA ARG A 89 17.26 10.77 -2.44
C ARG A 89 16.33 9.72 -3.03
N ILE A 90 16.11 8.61 -2.32
CA ILE A 90 15.22 7.53 -2.80
C ILE A 90 13.74 7.97 -2.78
N SER A 91 13.32 8.80 -1.83
CA SER A 91 11.97 9.39 -1.83
C SER A 91 11.74 10.25 -3.08
N GLY A 92 12.70 11.10 -3.45
CA GLY A 92 12.60 11.92 -4.66
C GLY A 92 12.50 11.07 -5.94
N LYS A 93 13.23 9.95 -6.02
CA LYS A 93 13.10 8.99 -7.14
C LYS A 93 11.70 8.38 -7.19
N LEU A 94 11.20 7.90 -6.05
CA LEU A 94 9.91 7.23 -6.01
C LEU A 94 8.73 8.19 -6.27
N ILE A 95 8.80 9.42 -5.75
CA ILE A 95 7.82 10.48 -6.07
C ILE A 95 7.78 10.74 -7.58
N ARG A 96 8.94 10.85 -8.24
CA ARG A 96 9.00 11.04 -9.70
C ARG A 96 8.34 9.89 -10.47
N ILE A 97 8.50 8.64 -10.02
CA ILE A 97 7.83 7.48 -10.62
C ILE A 97 6.31 7.65 -10.55
N PHE A 98 5.76 8.02 -9.39
CA PHE A 98 4.31 8.24 -9.24
C PHE A 98 3.80 9.46 -10.01
N LEU A 99 4.57 10.54 -10.07
CA LEU A 99 4.22 11.73 -10.86
C LEU A 99 4.27 11.48 -12.38
N ALA A 100 5.10 10.53 -12.84
CA ALA A 100 5.22 10.18 -14.25
C ALA A 100 4.07 9.30 -14.77
N ALA A 101 3.23 8.73 -13.88
CA ALA A 101 2.08 7.92 -14.27
C ALA A 101 1.10 8.74 -15.12
N LYS A 102 0.62 8.16 -16.23
CA LYS A 102 -0.16 8.89 -17.24
C LYS A 102 -1.54 9.32 -16.76
N ASP A 103 -2.19 8.44 -16.00
CA ASP A 103 -3.55 8.59 -15.49
C ASP A 103 -3.69 7.85 -14.14
N VAL A 104 -4.87 7.94 -13.55
CA VAL A 104 -5.20 7.27 -12.28
C VAL A 104 -5.06 5.74 -12.36
N ASP A 105 -5.38 5.13 -13.51
CA ASP A 105 -5.25 3.68 -13.70
C ASP A 105 -3.77 3.26 -13.71
N ASP A 106 -2.90 4.07 -14.34
CA ASP A 106 -1.44 3.93 -14.36
C ASP A 106 -0.81 4.13 -13.00
N LEU A 107 -1.29 5.14 -12.28
CA LEU A 107 -0.85 5.42 -10.92
C LEU A 107 -1.22 4.27 -9.99
N LEU A 108 -2.45 3.74 -10.08
CA LEU A 108 -2.90 2.62 -9.27
C LEU A 108 -2.02 1.39 -9.50
N ALA A 109 -1.83 0.99 -10.76
CA ALA A 109 -1.02 -0.19 -11.08
C ALA A 109 0.43 -0.04 -10.63
N THR A 110 1.02 1.14 -10.82
CA THR A 110 2.37 1.45 -10.35
C THR A 110 2.45 1.40 -8.83
N ALA A 111 1.49 2.00 -8.12
CA ALA A 111 1.46 2.02 -6.67
C ALA A 111 1.27 0.62 -6.08
N VAL A 112 0.37 -0.19 -6.63
CA VAL A 112 0.17 -1.61 -6.26
C VAL A 112 1.47 -2.39 -6.43
N TYR A 113 2.15 -2.25 -7.58
CA TYR A 113 3.42 -2.93 -7.84
C TYR A 113 4.52 -2.53 -6.83
N VAL A 114 4.63 -1.24 -6.53
CA VAL A 114 5.66 -0.71 -5.62
C VAL A 114 5.39 -1.08 -4.16
N ARG A 115 4.14 -0.98 -3.71
CA ARG A 115 3.72 -1.06 -2.29
C ARG A 115 4.25 -2.29 -1.57
N ASP A 116 4.20 -3.43 -2.23
CA ASP A 116 4.58 -4.71 -1.61
C ASP A 116 6.09 -4.98 -1.63
N ARG A 117 6.87 -4.14 -2.32
CA ARG A 117 8.33 -4.28 -2.51
C ARG A 117 9.15 -3.31 -1.67
N VAL A 118 8.67 -2.08 -1.50
CA VAL A 118 9.41 -1.02 -0.82
C VAL A 118 9.05 -0.92 0.66
N ASN A 119 9.85 -0.16 1.41
CA ASN A 119 9.56 0.17 2.79
C ASN A 119 8.19 0.86 2.96
N PRO A 120 7.30 0.39 3.86
CA PRO A 120 5.93 0.93 3.98
C PRO A 120 5.88 2.41 4.37
N TYR A 121 6.81 2.90 5.20
CA TYR A 121 6.88 4.32 5.56
C TYR A 121 7.30 5.18 4.35
N LEU A 122 8.29 4.70 3.59
CA LEU A 122 8.73 5.35 2.36
C LEU A 122 7.57 5.40 1.35
N PHE A 123 6.86 4.29 1.16
CA PHE A 123 5.69 4.22 0.28
C PHE A 123 4.62 5.23 0.70
N ASN A 124 4.19 5.18 1.96
CA ASN A 124 3.14 6.07 2.47
C ASN A 124 3.49 7.54 2.27
N TYR A 125 4.72 7.95 2.63
CA TYR A 125 5.18 9.32 2.44
C TYR A 125 5.19 9.73 0.96
N THR A 126 5.86 8.95 0.11
CA THR A 126 6.05 9.31 -1.31
C THR A 126 4.75 9.27 -2.10
N PHE A 127 3.86 8.33 -1.78
CA PHE A 127 2.55 8.22 -2.39
C PHE A 127 1.63 9.35 -1.94
N SER A 128 1.63 9.73 -0.65
CA SER A 128 0.91 10.91 -0.15
C SER A 128 1.32 12.18 -0.89
N VAL A 129 2.64 12.40 -1.05
CA VAL A 129 3.16 13.55 -1.81
C VAL A 129 2.67 13.52 -3.25
N ALA A 130 2.72 12.36 -3.93
CA ALA A 130 2.24 12.25 -5.30
C ALA A 130 0.74 12.59 -5.41
N LEU A 131 -0.10 12.05 -4.52
CA LEU A 131 -1.54 12.31 -4.52
C LEU A 131 -1.88 13.78 -4.27
N LEU A 132 -1.10 14.49 -3.46
CA LEU A 132 -1.30 15.92 -3.21
C LEU A 132 -0.92 16.80 -4.41
N HIS A 133 0.05 16.37 -5.22
CA HIS A 133 0.62 17.20 -6.29
C HIS A 133 0.04 16.92 -7.69
N ARG A 134 -0.54 15.74 -7.95
CA ARG A 134 -1.13 15.45 -9.26
C ARG A 134 -2.49 16.11 -9.40
N SER A 135 -2.77 16.65 -10.58
CA SER A 135 -4.05 17.33 -10.87
C SER A 135 -5.25 16.39 -10.92
N ASP A 136 -5.05 15.12 -11.28
CA ASP A 136 -6.10 14.10 -11.38
C ASP A 136 -6.48 13.44 -10.04
N THR A 137 -5.71 13.70 -8.97
CA THR A 137 -5.95 13.17 -7.61
C THR A 137 -6.37 14.24 -6.60
N GLN A 138 -6.73 15.44 -7.06
CA GLN A 138 -7.21 16.53 -6.20
C GLN A 138 -8.51 16.16 -5.47
N ASN A 139 -8.77 16.76 -4.31
CA ASN A 139 -9.93 16.48 -3.46
C ASN A 139 -10.00 15.01 -2.98
N LEU A 140 -8.83 14.39 -2.76
CA LEU A 140 -8.71 13.15 -2.01
C LEU A 140 -8.36 13.47 -0.56
N ASP A 141 -9.18 12.98 0.37
CA ASP A 141 -8.90 13.07 1.80
C ASP A 141 -7.91 11.97 2.18
N LEU A 142 -6.63 12.33 2.26
CA LEU A 142 -5.61 11.38 2.67
C LEU A 142 -5.87 10.89 4.10
N PRO A 143 -5.81 9.57 4.36
CA PRO A 143 -5.93 9.04 5.70
C PRO A 143 -4.90 9.67 6.63
N SER A 144 -5.33 9.99 7.85
CA SER A 144 -4.40 10.44 8.88
C SER A 144 -3.33 9.40 9.11
N PHE A 145 -2.08 9.85 9.25
CA PHE A 145 -0.93 8.96 9.40
C PHE A 145 -1.04 8.06 10.65
N ILE A 146 -1.75 8.49 11.69
CA ILE A 146 -2.05 7.67 12.89
C ILE A 146 -2.92 6.44 12.57
N HIS A 147 -3.80 6.51 11.56
CA HIS A 147 -4.61 5.35 11.15
C HIS A 147 -3.76 4.30 10.44
N THR A 148 -2.72 4.72 9.72
CA THR A 148 -1.84 3.80 8.99
C THR A 148 -0.72 3.24 9.87
N PHE A 149 -0.11 4.08 10.72
CA PHE A 149 1.00 3.71 11.61
C PHE A 149 0.74 4.17 13.04
N PRO A 150 -0.23 3.57 13.73
CA PRO A 150 -0.55 3.92 15.12
C PRO A 150 0.63 3.72 16.06
N ASP A 151 1.54 2.80 15.75
CA ASP A 151 2.72 2.44 16.55
C ASP A 151 3.68 3.60 16.80
N LYS A 152 3.57 4.68 16.01
CA LYS A 152 4.34 5.91 16.21
C LYS A 152 3.76 6.87 17.24
N TYR A 153 2.54 6.62 17.72
CA TYR A 153 1.77 7.58 18.54
C TYR A 153 1.23 6.98 19.83
N ILE A 154 1.12 5.66 19.92
CA ILE A 154 0.57 4.98 21.10
C ILE A 154 1.58 4.00 21.68
N ASP A 155 1.44 3.70 22.97
CA ASP A 155 2.31 2.75 23.66
C ASP A 155 2.19 1.36 23.04
N SER A 156 3.35 0.70 22.86
CA SER A 156 3.46 -0.66 22.36
C SER A 156 2.57 -1.69 23.09
N GLN A 157 2.30 -1.50 24.38
CA GLN A 157 1.47 -2.40 25.20
C GLN A 157 0.01 -2.40 24.74
N VAL A 158 -0.48 -1.29 24.18
CA VAL A 158 -1.85 -1.17 23.67
C VAL A 158 -2.12 -2.18 22.55
N PHE A 159 -1.11 -2.50 21.73
CA PHE A 159 -1.28 -3.47 20.63
C PHE A 159 -1.47 -4.90 21.11
N ALA A 160 -0.92 -5.27 22.27
CA ALA A 160 -1.13 -6.59 22.85
C ALA A 160 -2.58 -6.73 23.33
N ILE A 161 -3.08 -5.72 24.05
CA ILE A 161 -4.45 -5.65 24.56
C ILE A 161 -5.46 -5.64 23.39
N ALA A 162 -5.25 -4.77 22.41
CA ALA A 162 -6.14 -4.67 21.24
C ALA A 162 -6.20 -5.98 20.45
N ARG A 163 -5.09 -6.72 20.35
CA ARG A 163 -5.06 -8.03 19.69
C ARG A 163 -5.80 -9.10 20.48
N GLU A 164 -5.67 -9.09 21.80
CA GLU A 164 -6.41 -9.98 22.69
C GLU A 164 -7.92 -9.75 22.53
N GLU A 165 -8.37 -8.50 22.67
CA GLU A 165 -9.78 -8.14 22.53
C GLU A 165 -10.34 -8.48 21.15
N ALA A 166 -9.60 -8.17 20.07
CA ALA A 166 -10.03 -8.48 18.70
C ALA A 166 -10.21 -9.99 18.43
N ASN A 167 -9.43 -10.83 19.12
CA ASN A 167 -9.50 -12.29 18.97
C ASN A 167 -10.61 -12.93 19.84
N ILE A 168 -10.93 -12.32 20.98
CA ILE A 168 -11.89 -12.88 21.95
C ILE A 168 -13.31 -12.34 21.72
N VAL A 169 -13.45 -11.05 21.42
CA VAL A 169 -14.74 -10.36 21.36
C VAL A 169 -15.28 -10.35 19.92
N PRO A 170 -16.49 -10.88 19.66
CA PRO A 170 -17.14 -10.80 18.35
C PRO A 170 -17.39 -9.34 17.90
N GLU A 171 -17.35 -9.05 16.61
CA GLU A 171 -17.43 -7.68 16.04
C GLU A 171 -18.60 -6.83 16.55
N GLY A 172 -19.76 -7.43 16.82
CA GLY A 172 -20.94 -6.71 17.32
C GLY A 172 -20.94 -6.40 18.83
N ASN A 173 -19.96 -6.93 19.58
CA ASN A 173 -19.87 -6.83 21.03
C ASN A 173 -18.61 -6.10 21.52
N ARG A 174 -17.80 -5.55 20.60
CA ARG A 174 -16.58 -4.78 20.91
C ARG A 174 -16.89 -3.29 21.06
#